data_AF-A0A932HHP3-F1
#
_entry.id   AF-A0A932HHP3-F1
#
_cell.length_a   1.000
_cell.length_b   1.000
_cell.length_c   1.000
_cell.angle_alpha   90.00
_cell.angle_beta   90.00
_cell.angle_gamma   90.00
#
_symmetry.space_group_name_H-M   'P 1'
#
loop_
_entity.id
_entity.type
_entity.pdbx_description
1 polymer ?
#
loop_
_entity_poly.entity_id
_entity_poly.type
_entity_poly.pdbx_seq_one_letter_code
_entity_poly.pdbx_strand_id
1 'polypeptide(L)' 'MTFQVTVPVTERLDRFLADQLNLSRTQSARLIAAGAVLVNDTPA' A
#
# COMPACT_ATOMS: atom_id res chain seq x y z
N MET A 1 2.75 -14.25 3.02
CA MET A 1 3.88 -13.63 2.31
C MET A 1 3.81 -12.14 2.61
N THR A 2 4.83 -11.58 3.24
CA THR A 2 4.84 -10.18 3.69
C THR A 2 5.87 -9.43 2.87
N PHE A 3 5.49 -8.29 2.29
CA PHE A 3 6.37 -7.46 1.49
C PHE A 3 6.54 -6.10 2.18
N GLN A 4 7.75 -5.57 2.21
CA GLN A 4 8.08 -4.29 2.82
C GLN A 4 8.72 -3.40 1.77
N VAL A 5 8.19 -2.19 1.59
CA VAL A 5 8.65 -1.26 0.56
C VAL A 5 8.91 0.10 1.19
N THR A 6 10.11 0.63 0.99
CA THR A 6 10.59 1.90 1.57
C THR A 6 10.63 2.97 0.47
N VAL A 7 9.96 4.12 0.69
CA VAL A 7 9.99 5.26 -0.24
C VAL A 7 10.72 6.47 0.35
N PRO A 8 11.45 7.23 -0.48
CA PRO A 8 12.20 8.41 -0.03
C PRO A 8 11.33 9.63 0.25
N VAL A 9 10.06 9.65 -0.18
CA VAL A 9 9.15 10.80 -0.05
C VAL A 9 7.76 10.34 0.42
N THR A 10 7.10 11.14 1.25
CA THR A 10 5.71 10.93 1.64
C THR A 10 4.80 11.00 0.42
N GLU A 11 4.09 9.91 0.14
CA GLU A 11 3.05 9.88 -0.87
C GLU A 11 1.80 9.16 -0.39
N ARG A 12 0.72 9.28 -1.17
CA ARG A 12 -0.52 8.55 -0.89
C ARG A 12 -0.30 7.04 -1.01
N LEU A 13 -0.60 6.31 0.05
CA LEU A 13 -0.40 4.86 0.13
C LEU A 13 -1.11 4.08 -0.99
N ASP A 14 -2.32 4.50 -1.39
CA ASP A 14 -3.05 3.86 -2.49
C ASP A 14 -2.36 4.06 -3.86
N ARG A 15 -1.70 5.20 -4.07
CA ARG A 15 -0.87 5.45 -5.28
C ARG A 15 0.41 4.62 -5.24
N PHE A 16 1.08 4.60 -4.11
CA PHE A 16 2.28 3.82 -3.91
C PHE A 16 2.07 2.33 -4.20
N LEU A 17 1.02 1.73 -3.61
CA LEU A 17 0.68 0.33 -3.84
C LEU A 17 0.30 0.06 -5.30
N ALA A 18 -0.37 1.02 -5.95
CA ALA A 18 -0.72 0.89 -7.37
C ALA A 18 0.54 0.79 -8.23
N ASP A 19 1.53 1.66 -7.99
CA ASP A 19 2.78 1.68 -8.75
C ASP A 19 3.67 0.46 -8.44
N GLN A 20 3.79 0.06 -7.16
CA GLN A 20 4.67 -1.04 -6.75
C GLN A 20 4.14 -2.43 -7.12
N LEU A 21 2.82 -2.63 -7.01
CA LEU A 21 2.17 -3.91 -7.27
C LEU A 21 1.59 -4.00 -8.69
N ASN A 22 1.74 -2.94 -9.49
CA ASN A 22 1.14 -2.81 -10.82
C ASN A 22 -0.39 -3.05 -10.78
N LEU A 23 -1.04 -2.49 -9.77
CA LEU A 23 -2.49 -2.57 -9.53
C LEU A 23 -3.15 -1.22 -9.85
N SER A 24 -4.47 -1.23 -10.06
CA SER A 24 -5.20 0.03 -10.14
C SER A 24 -5.33 0.70 -8.77
N ARG A 25 -5.42 2.03 -8.72
CA ARG A 25 -5.66 2.77 -7.46
C ARG A 25 -6.90 2.30 -6.71
N THR A 26 -7.95 1.88 -7.43
CA THR A 26 -9.17 1.33 -6.82
C THR A 26 -8.91 -0.02 -6.14
N GLN A 27 -8.08 -0.87 -6.73
CA GLN A 27 -7.67 -2.14 -6.10
C GLN A 27 -6.79 -1.89 -4.87
N SER A 28 -5.83 -0.96 -4.97
CA SER A 28 -5.01 -0.55 -3.82
C SER A 28 -5.85 -0.01 -2.67
N ALA A 29 -6.83 0.85 -2.95
CA ALA A 29 -7.74 1.38 -1.94
C ALA A 29 -8.57 0.27 -1.26
N ARG A 30 -8.98 -0.77 -2.00
CA ARG A 30 -9.69 -1.93 -1.43
C ARG A 30 -8.80 -2.75 -0.50
N LEU A 31 -7.52 -2.92 -0.82
CA LEU A 31 -6.57 -3.63 0.05
C LEU A 31 -6.36 -2.89 1.37
N ILE A 32 -6.24 -1.57 1.32
CA ILE A 32 -6.17 -0.71 2.51
C ILE A 32 -7.46 -0.83 3.33
N ALA A 33 -8.63 -0.65 2.70
CA ALA A 33 -9.93 -0.75 3.37
C ALA A 33 -10.20 -2.15 3.97
N ALA A 34 -9.59 -3.19 3.41
CA ALA A 34 -9.67 -4.56 3.92
C ALA A 34 -8.69 -4.84 5.08
N GLY A 35 -7.86 -3.87 5.50
CA GLY A 35 -6.84 -4.05 6.51
C GLY A 35 -5.70 -4.98 6.08
N ALA A 36 -5.53 -5.20 4.77
CA ALA A 36 -4.55 -6.11 4.20
C ALA A 36 -3.15 -5.47 4.05
N VAL A 37 -2.97 -4.23 4.54
CA VAL A 37 -1.74 -3.44 4.43
C VAL A 37 -1.27 -3.05 5.82
N LEU A 38 -0.01 -3.35 6.12
CA LEU A 38 0.66 -2.92 7.34
C LEU A 38 1.69 -1.86 6.98
N VAL A 39 1.66 -0.74 7.69
CA VAL A 39 2.68 0.32 7.66
C VAL A 39 3.40 0.28 9.00
N ASN A 40 4.68 -0.08 8.99
CA ASN A 40 5.49 -0.21 10.21
C ASN A 40 4.79 -1.07 11.28
N ASP A 41 4.36 -2.27 10.89
CA ASP A 41 3.65 -3.24 11.74
C ASP A 41 2.26 -2.77 12.27
N THR A 42 1.77 -1.63 11.80
CA THR A 42 0.46 -1.08 12.18
C THR A 42 -0.50 -1.12 10.98
N PRO A 43 -1.79 -1.46 11.15
CA PRO A 43 -2.76 -1.38 10.06
C PRO A 43 -2.82 0.04 9.48
N ALA A 44 -2.81 0.13 8.15
CA ALA A 44 -2.77 1.39 7.41
C ALA A 44 -4.12 2.10 7.30
#